data_AF-A0A1Q7PYW1-F1
#
_entry.id   AF-A0A1Q7PYW1-F1
#
_cell.length_a   1.000
_cell.length_b   1.000
_cell.length_c   1.000
_cell.angle_alpha   90.00
_cell.angle_beta   90.00
_cell.angle_gamma   90.00
#
_symmetry.space_group_name_H-M   'P 1'
#
loop_
_entity.id
_entity.type
_entity.pdbx_description
1 polymer ?
#
loop_
_entity_poly.entity_id
_entity_poly.type
_entity_poly.pdbx_seq_one_letter_code
_entity_poly.pdbx_strand_id
1 'polypeptide(L)' 'MDESWLGKELTEQDWSKLGHLSQIHGMHLTGEGGEYESFVLDAPHFKKTIEIEESRREWRGDSGRMIIEKASLRDKLGN' A
#
# COMPACT_ATOMS: atom_id res chain seq x y z
N MET A 1 -9.64 5.83 7.01
CA MET A 1 -9.22 5.84 5.59
C MET A 1 -10.42 5.47 4.74
N ASP A 2 -10.39 5.76 3.43
CA ASP A 2 -11.45 5.41 2.47
C ASP A 2 -10.94 4.48 1.36
N GLU A 3 -11.82 4.09 0.43
CA GLU A 3 -11.51 3.19 -0.69
C GLU A 3 -10.36 3.68 -1.59
N SER A 4 -10.07 4.99 -1.62
CA SER A 4 -9.03 5.55 -2.49
C SER A 4 -7.61 5.09 -2.12
N TRP A 5 -7.42 4.55 -0.91
CA TRP A 5 -6.16 4.02 -0.43
C TRP A 5 -5.85 2.61 -0.94
N LEU A 6 -6.85 1.85 -1.41
CA LEU A 6 -6.63 0.48 -1.86
C LEU A 6 -5.77 0.43 -3.12
N GLY A 7 -4.58 -0.18 -3.01
CA GLY A 7 -3.63 -0.28 -4.11
C GLY A 7 -2.94 1.02 -4.48
N LYS A 8 -2.99 2.01 -3.59
CA LYS A 8 -2.20 3.24 -3.72
C LYS A 8 -0.76 2.97 -3.30
N GLU A 9 0.20 3.43 -4.10
CA GLU A 9 1.60 3.46 -3.70
C GLU A 9 1.79 4.53 -2.60
N LEU A 10 2.52 4.16 -1.54
CA LEU A 10 2.77 5.07 -0.43
C LEU A 10 3.96 5.97 -0.74
N THR A 11 3.68 7.14 -1.31
CA THR A 11 4.69 8.18 -1.56
C THR A 11 4.92 9.07 -0.33
N GLU A 12 5.97 9.91 -0.34
CA GLU A 12 6.19 10.92 0.73
C GLU A 12 4.99 11.86 0.91
N GLN A 13 4.29 12.21 -0.18
CA GLN A 13 3.09 13.04 -0.12
C GLN A 13 1.94 12.30 0.56
N ASP A 14 1.80 11.01 0.31
CA ASP A 14 0.78 10.18 0.94
C ASP A 14 1.10 9.89 2.41
N TRP A 15 2.38 9.78 2.75
CA TRP A 15 2.84 9.72 4.14
C TRP A 15 2.46 10.98 4.93
N SER A 16 2.64 12.17 4.34
CA SER A 16 2.21 13.43 4.96
C SER A 16 0.68 13.48 5.18
N LYS A 17 -0.10 12.98 4.21
CA LYS A 17 -1.56 12.87 4.33
C LYS A 17 -1.97 11.90 5.44
N LEU A 18 -1.31 10.73 5.54
CA LEU A 18 -1.52 9.81 6.65
C LEU A 18 -1.19 10.45 7.99
N GLY A 19 -0.12 11.24 8.08
CA GLY A 19 0.22 12.00 9.29
C GLY A 19 -0.90 12.94 9.73
N HIS A 20 -1.53 13.64 8.78
CA HIS A 20 -2.68 14.50 9.09
C HIS A 20 -3.90 13.70 9.55
N LEU A 21 -4.21 12.57 8.89
CA LEU A 21 -5.30 11.68 9.29
C LEU A 21 -5.07 11.06 10.68
N SER A 22 -3.82 10.70 10.99
CA SER A 22 -3.37 10.25 12.32
C SER A 22 -3.69 11.27 13.40
N GLN A 23 -3.37 12.55 13.15
CA GLN A 23 -3.65 13.63 14.11
C GLN A 23 -5.15 13.86 14.34
N ILE A 24 -5.98 13.73 13.29
CA ILE A 24 -7.43 13.98 13.39
C ILE A 24 -8.17 12.79 14.00
N HIS A 25 -7.82 11.57 13.61
CA HIS A 25 -8.58 10.37 13.92
C HIS A 25 -7.92 9.47 14.97
N GLY A 26 -6.72 9.82 15.45
CA GLY A 26 -5.99 9.06 16.46
C GLY A 26 -5.42 7.74 15.96
N MET A 27 -5.31 7.56 14.64
CA MET A 27 -4.77 6.34 14.04
C MET A 27 -3.23 6.28 14.17
N HIS A 28 -2.68 5.12 14.48
CA HIS A 28 -1.25 4.81 14.49
C HIS A 28 -0.66 4.94 13.08
N LEU A 29 0.21 5.93 12.89
CA LEU A 29 0.81 6.22 11.58
C LEU A 29 1.54 5.03 10.92
N THR A 30 1.97 4.04 11.69
CA THR A 30 2.64 2.82 11.21
C THR A 30 1.68 1.68 10.84
N GLY A 31 0.37 1.86 11.02
CA GLY A 31 -0.65 0.84 10.82
C GLY A 31 -0.81 -0.14 11.99
N GLU A 32 -0.17 0.14 13.13
CA GLU A 32 -0.32 -0.68 14.34
C GLU A 32 -1.79 -0.76 14.77
N GLY A 33 -2.24 -1.93 15.22
CA GLY A 33 -3.65 -2.16 15.55
C GLY A 33 -4.53 -2.55 14.36
N GLY A 34 -3.96 -2.73 13.16
CA GLY A 34 -4.68 -3.25 12.00
C GLY A 34 -5.40 -2.17 11.19
N GLU A 35 -4.92 -0.94 11.25
CA GLU A 35 -5.54 0.22 10.60
C GLU A 35 -5.38 0.20 9.07
N TYR A 36 -4.26 -0.33 8.61
CA TYR A 36 -4.03 -0.68 7.22
C TYR A 36 -2.94 -1.75 7.13
N GLU A 37 -2.90 -2.42 5.98
CA GLU A 37 -1.82 -3.32 5.60
C GLU A 37 -1.11 -2.77 4.35
N SER A 38 0.17 -3.08 4.21
CA SER A 38 0.96 -2.71 3.03
C SER A 38 1.64 -3.91 2.42
N PHE A 39 1.99 -3.79 1.14
CA PHE A 39 2.72 -4.82 0.40
C PHE A 39 3.95 -4.20 -0.26
N VAL A 40 5.13 -4.75 0.03
CA VAL A 40 6.41 -4.21 -0.45
C VAL A 40 6.68 -4.73 -1.86
N LEU A 41 6.56 -3.86 -2.87
CA LEU A 41 6.83 -4.20 -4.27
C LEU A 41 8.33 -4.24 -4.58
N ASP A 42 9.10 -3.35 -3.95
CA ASP A 42 10.55 -3.34 -4.07
C ASP A 42 11.23 -2.86 -2.77
N ALA A 43 12.45 -3.34 -2.54
CA ALA A 43 13.31 -2.92 -1.45
C ALA A 43 14.80 -3.11 -1.84
N PRO A 44 15.75 -2.37 -1.22
CA PRO A 44 17.17 -2.41 -1.61
C PRO A 44 17.78 -3.81 -1.69
N HIS A 45 17.44 -4.68 -0.74
CA HIS A 45 17.90 -6.07 -0.68
C HIS A 45 17.20 -7.05 -1.64
N PHE A 46 16.16 -6.65 -2.37
CA PHE A 46 15.50 -7.51 -3.34
C PHE A 46 16.34 -7.60 -4.62
N LYS A 47 16.45 -8.81 -5.20
CA LYS A 47 17.15 -9.03 -6.49
C LYS A 47 16.31 -8.60 -7.70
N LYS A 48 14.99 -8.62 -7.56
CA LYS A 48 13.99 -8.32 -8.58
C LYS A 48 12.84 -7.55 -7.92
N THR A 49 12.14 -6.74 -8.70
CA THR A 49 10.93 -6.03 -8.28
C THR A 49 9.70 -6.88 -8.56
N ILE A 50 8.67 -6.76 -7.73
CA ILE A 50 7.37 -7.38 -7.97
C ILE A 50 6.52 -6.42 -8.80
N GLU A 51 6.09 -6.85 -9.98
CA GLU A 51 5.13 -6.12 -10.83
C GLU A 51 3.74 -6.75 -10.64
N ILE A 52 2.76 -5.95 -10.23
CA ILE A 52 1.35 -6.38 -10.16
C ILE A 52 0.77 -6.29 -11.57
N GLU A 53 0.35 -7.42 -12.12
CA GLU A 53 -0.23 -7.52 -13.46
C GLU A 53 -1.77 -7.42 -13.44
N GLU A 54 -2.38 -8.01 -12.41
CA GLU A 54 -3.83 -8.03 -12.25
C GLU A 54 -4.19 -7.89 -10.78
N SER A 55 -5.13 -6.99 -10.49
CA SER A 55 -5.65 -6.79 -9.15
C SER A 55 -7.05 -6.21 -9.18
N ARG A 56 -7.77 -6.42 -8.08
CA ARG A 56 -9.11 -5.86 -7.85
C ARG A 56 -9.23 -5.27 -6.45
N ARG A 57 -10.17 -4.34 -6.29
CA ARG A 57 -10.50 -3.72 -5.00
C ARG A 57 -11.80 -4.30 -4.49
N GLU A 58 -11.85 -4.63 -3.21
CA GLU A 58 -13.07 -5.01 -2.51
C GLU A 58 -13.28 -4.04 -1.34
N TRP A 59 -14.32 -3.20 -1.42
CA TRP A 59 -14.72 -2.26 -0.37
C TRP A 59 -15.99 -2.74 0.34
N ARG A 60 -16.03 -2.61 1.66
CA ARG A 60 -17.12 -3.05 2.55
C ARG A 60 -17.70 -1.90 3.36
N GLY A 61 -17.65 -0.68 2.82
CA GLY A 61 -18.23 0.51 3.44
C GLY A 61 -17.31 1.20 4.44
N ASP A 62 -16.72 0.45 5.37
CA ASP A 62 -15.82 0.96 6.42
C ASP A 62 -14.39 0.41 6.32
N SER A 63 -14.19 -0.64 5.53
CA SER A 63 -12.96 -1.41 5.40
C SER A 63 -12.86 -1.96 3.98
N GLY A 64 -11.66 -2.31 3.55
CA GLY A 64 -11.48 -2.93 2.25
C GLY A 64 -10.09 -3.49 2.04
N ARG A 65 -9.93 -4.19 0.93
CA ARG A 65 -8.67 -4.83 0.54
C ARG A 65 -8.43 -4.72 -0.95
N MET A 66 -7.16 -4.57 -1.31
CA MET A 66 -6.70 -4.84 -2.67
C MET A 66 -6.31 -6.30 -2.74
N ILE A 67 -6.81 -7.02 -3.75
CA ILE A 67 -6.47 -8.41 -4.02
C ILE A 67 -5.58 -8.43 -5.25
N ILE A 68 -4.35 -8.88 -5.08
CA ILE A 68 -3.42 -9.16 -6.19
C ILE A 68 -3.77 -10.54 -6.73
N GLU A 69 -4.27 -10.59 -7.97
CA GLU A 69 -4.66 -11.83 -8.64
C GLU A 69 -3.50 -12.42 -9.43
N LYS A 70 -2.64 -11.54 -9.97
CA LYS A 70 -1.46 -11.93 -10.74
C LYS A 70 -0.33 -10.93 -10.54
N ALA A 71 0.87 -11.45 -10.31
CA ALA A 71 2.09 -10.67 -10.21
C ALA A 71 3.27 -11.46 -10.79
N SER A 72 4.31 -10.75 -11.24
CA SER A 72 5.53 -11.34 -11.77
C SER A 72 6.78 -10.64 -11.22
N LEU A 73 7.93 -11.28 -11.39
CA LEU A 73 9.22 -10.70 -11.00
C LEU A 73 9.90 -10.08 -12.20
N ARG A 74 10.30 -8.81 -12.07
CA ARG A 74 11.06 -8.06 -13.08
C ARG A 74 12.46 -7.77 -12.60
N ASP A 75 13.41 -7.81 -13.54
CA ASP A 75 14.74 -7.28 -13.26
C ASP A 75 14.63 -5.80 -12.93
N LYS A 76 15.41 -5.36 -11.95
CA LYS A 76 15.42 -3.95 -11.57
C LYS A 76 15.96 -3.12 -12.73
N LEU A 77 15.30 -2.02 -13.04
CA LEU A 77 15.88 -1.01 -13.93
C LEU A 77 17.16 -0.52 -13.23
N GLY A 78 18.30 -0.80 -13.86
CA GLY A 78 19.58 -0.96 -13.18
C GLY A 78 20.10 0.26 -12.41
N ASN A 79 20.96 -0.07 -11.44
CA ASN A 79 22.09 0.75 -11.02
C ASN A 79 23.00 1.10 -12.19
#